data_AF-A0A8T3KLM5-F1
#
_entry.id   AF-A0A8T3KLM5-F1
#
_cell.length_a   1.000
_cell.length_b   1.000
_cell.length_c   1.000
_cell.angle_alpha   90.00
_cell.angle_beta   90.00
_cell.angle_gamma   90.00
#
_symmetry.space_group_name_H-M   'P 1'
#
loop_
_entity.id
_entity.type
_entity.pdbx_description
1 polymer ?
#
loop_
_entity_poly.entity_id
_entity_poly.type
_entity_poly.pdbx_seq_one_letter_code
_entity_poly.pdbx_strand_id
1 'polypeptide(L)'
;MIKLKLILLIEVISVAEEGDFMAAIHQVLTRIENRISGHELLHKINSGHEEEINRLIEQYGVETVDLGIKIIDAYRCLDKLVIRLQHKS
;
A
#
# COMPACT_ATOMS: atom_id res chain seq x y z
N MET A 1 14.12 2.96 7.85
CA MET A 1 12.69 2.57 7.90
C MET A 1 11.72 3.63 8.47
N ILE A 2 12.18 4.66 9.19
CA ILE A 2 11.28 5.70 9.78
C ILE A 2 10.73 6.70 8.75
N LYS A 3 11.45 6.93 7.64
CA LYS A 3 11.10 7.96 6.64
C LYS A 3 9.77 7.74 5.90
N LEU A 4 9.37 6.49 5.65
CA LEU A 4 8.15 6.22 4.87
C LEU A 4 6.85 6.46 5.68
N LYS A 5 6.87 6.15 6.98
CA LYS A 5 5.73 6.35 7.88
C LYS A 5 5.40 7.84 8.08
N LEU A 6 6.43 8.69 8.10
CA LEU A 6 6.27 10.13 8.28
C LEU A 6 5.66 10.80 7.03
N ILE A 7 6.05 10.35 5.83
CA ILE A 7 5.54 10.90 4.56
C ILE A 7 4.04 10.62 4.40
N LEU A 8 3.62 9.38 4.69
CA LEU A 8 2.20 8.98 4.63
C LEU A 8 1.33 9.76 5.61
N LEU A 9 1.83 10.00 6.82
CA LEU A 9 1.11 10.78 7.83
C LEU A 9 0.98 12.26 7.42
N ILE A 10 2.05 12.85 6.87
CA ILE A 10 2.06 14.23 6.39
C ILE A 10 1.11 14.40 5.19
N GLU A 11 1.05 13.45 4.27
CA GLU A 11 0.10 13.51 3.14
C GLU A 11 -1.36 13.40 3.61
N VAL A 12 -1.67 12.52 4.58
CA VAL A 12 -3.03 12.43 5.13
C VAL A 12 -3.43 13.71 5.87
N ILE A 13 -2.54 14.29 6.66
CA ILE A 13 -2.79 15.54 7.41
C ILE A 13 -2.96 16.72 6.44
N SER A 14 -2.08 16.84 5.43
CA SER A 14 -2.11 17.96 4.48
C SER A 14 -3.36 17.96 3.59
N VAL A 15 -3.94 16.80 3.28
CA VAL A 15 -5.15 16.73 2.43
C VAL A 15 -6.44 16.85 3.28
N ALA A 16 -6.38 16.54 4.58
CA ALA A 16 -7.49 16.75 5.50
C ALA A 16 -7.74 18.24 5.83
N GLU A 17 -6.74 19.11 5.69
CA GLU A 17 -6.89 20.56 5.89
C GLU A 17 -7.57 21.29 4.71
N GLU A 18 -7.71 20.65 3.54
CA GLU A 18 -8.32 21.25 2.33
C GLU A 18 -9.71 20.67 1.95
N GLY A 19 -10.25 19.68 2.69
CA GLY A 19 -11.56 19.09 2.37
C GLY A 19 -11.92 17.81 3.14
N ASP A 20 -12.97 17.10 2.68
CA ASP A 20 -13.53 15.87 3.27
C ASP A 20 -12.43 14.83 3.55
N PHE A 21 -12.24 14.50 4.83
CA PHE A 21 -11.26 13.53 5.34
C PHE A 21 -11.26 12.21 4.57
N MET A 22 -12.43 11.77 4.08
CA MET A 22 -12.52 10.55 3.29
C MET A 22 -11.95 10.72 1.88
N ALA A 23 -12.15 11.88 1.25
CA ALA A 23 -11.54 12.18 -0.05
C ALA A 23 -10.01 12.25 0.05
N ALA A 24 -9.49 12.80 1.15
CA ALA A 24 -8.06 12.86 1.45
C ALA A 24 -7.42 11.47 1.52
N ILE A 25 -8.06 10.57 2.28
CA ILE A 25 -7.66 9.19 2.42
C ILE A 25 -7.69 8.45 1.07
N HIS A 26 -8.73 8.66 0.26
CA HIS A 26 -8.82 8.04 -1.07
C HIS A 26 -7.67 8.46 -1.98
N GLN A 27 -7.35 9.76 -2.03
CA GLN A 27 -6.23 10.24 -2.83
C GLN A 27 -4.91 9.58 -2.44
N VAL A 28 -4.67 9.43 -1.13
CA VAL A 28 -3.47 8.77 -0.61
C VAL A 28 -3.48 7.29 -0.99
N LEU A 29 -4.59 6.58 -0.85
CA LEU A 29 -4.72 5.18 -1.28
C LEU A 29 -4.43 5.02 -2.78
N THR A 30 -5.01 5.86 -3.64
CA THR A 30 -4.75 5.84 -5.08
C THR A 30 -3.27 6.08 -5.39
N ARG A 31 -2.59 6.98 -4.66
CA ARG A 31 -1.14 7.19 -4.82
C ARG A 31 -0.33 5.96 -4.44
N ILE A 32 -0.70 5.27 -3.35
CA ILE A 32 -0.04 4.02 -2.94
C ILE A 32 -0.26 2.95 -4.00
N GLU A 33 -1.49 2.78 -4.46
CA GLU A 33 -1.86 1.80 -5.49
C GLU A 33 -1.07 2.02 -6.79
N ASN A 34 -0.96 3.27 -7.25
CA ASN A 34 -0.16 3.62 -8.41
C ASN A 34 1.33 3.28 -8.23
N ARG A 35 1.88 3.48 -7.03
CA ARG A 35 3.27 3.12 -6.72
C ARG A 35 3.48 1.61 -6.66
N ILE A 36 2.51 0.85 -6.13
CA ILE A 36 2.53 -0.62 -6.14
C ILE A 36 2.51 -1.11 -7.59
N SER A 37 1.57 -0.63 -8.40
CA SER A 37 1.41 -1.02 -9.80
C SER A 37 2.62 -0.63 -10.67
N GLY A 38 3.25 0.51 -10.39
CA GLY A 38 4.45 0.97 -11.09
C GLY A 38 5.75 0.28 -10.67
N HIS A 39 5.77 -0.46 -9.56
CA HIS A 39 6.95 -1.14 -9.06
C HIS A 39 6.88 -2.64 -9.38
N GLU A 40 7.77 -3.12 -10.25
CA GLU A 40 7.73 -4.49 -10.78
C GLU A 40 7.54 -5.59 -9.70
N LEU A 41 8.39 -5.59 -8.66
CA LEU A 41 8.28 -6.58 -7.57
C LEU A 41 6.95 -6.48 -6.82
N LEU A 42 6.53 -5.28 -6.42
CA LEU A 42 5.30 -5.09 -5.64
C LEU A 42 4.06 -5.38 -6.47
N HIS A 43 4.07 -5.03 -7.76
CA HIS A 43 3.01 -5.37 -8.69
C HIS A 43 2.86 -6.90 -8.78
N LYS A 44 3.97 -7.63 -9.00
CA LYS A 44 3.98 -9.09 -9.06
C LYS A 44 3.57 -9.75 -7.74
N ILE A 45 3.96 -9.20 -6.60
CA ILE A 45 3.48 -9.69 -5.29
C ILE A 45 1.97 -9.43 -5.12
N ASN A 46 1.46 -8.29 -5.58
CA ASN A 46 0.06 -7.94 -5.44
C ASN A 46 -0.86 -8.77 -6.36
N SER A 47 -0.40 -9.10 -7.57
CA SER A 47 -1.16 -9.87 -8.58
C SER A 47 -0.86 -11.36 -8.60
N GLY A 48 0.27 -11.79 -8.04
CA GLY A 48 0.82 -13.14 -8.22
C GLY A 48 0.17 -14.19 -7.34
N HIS A 49 0.16 -15.42 -7.85
CA HIS A 49 -0.19 -16.62 -7.08
C HIS A 49 1.02 -17.17 -6.31
N GLU A 50 0.81 -18.11 -5.39
CA GLU A 50 1.85 -18.65 -4.50
C GLU A 50 3.09 -19.19 -5.25
N GLU A 51 2.88 -19.82 -6.42
CA GLU A 51 3.96 -20.29 -7.29
C GLU A 51 4.84 -19.15 -7.85
N GLU A 52 4.26 -17.98 -8.07
CA GLU A 52 4.95 -16.80 -8.56
C GLU A 52 5.78 -16.14 -7.45
N ILE A 53 5.29 -16.18 -6.20
CA ILE A 53 6.04 -15.72 -5.02
C ILE A 53 7.34 -16.51 -4.85
N ASN A 54 7.31 -17.84 -5.03
CA ASN A 54 8.52 -18.66 -4.94
C ASN A 54 9.59 -18.26 -5.98
N ARG A 55 9.17 -17.95 -7.22
CA ARG A 55 10.09 -17.44 -8.25
C ARG A 55 10.65 -16.06 -7.91
N LEU A 56 9.83 -15.20 -7.32
CA LEU A 56 10.31 -13.89 -6.84
C LEU A 56 11.35 -14.06 -5.72
N ILE A 57 11.18 -15.06 -4.85
CA ILE A 57 12.17 -15.36 -3.79
C ILE A 57 13.50 -15.77 -4.40
N GLU A 58 13.48 -16.62 -5.43
CA GLU A 58 14.70 -17.01 -6.15
C GLU A 58 15.38 -15.81 -6.83
N GLN A 59 14.60 -14.88 -7.39
CA GLN A 59 15.12 -13.72 -8.13
C GLN A 59 15.61 -12.57 -7.23
N TYR A 60 14.88 -12.26 -6.15
CA TYR A 60 15.08 -11.06 -5.33
C TYR A 60 15.58 -11.36 -3.91
N GLY A 61 15.56 -12.62 -3.50
CA GLY A 61 15.89 -13.07 -2.15
C GLY A 61 14.70 -13.01 -1.19
N VAL A 62 14.68 -13.93 -0.22
CA VAL A 62 13.60 -14.12 0.76
C VAL A 62 13.28 -12.82 1.50
N GLU A 63 14.29 -12.10 2.01
CA GLU A 63 14.09 -10.89 2.82
C GLU A 63 13.42 -9.77 2.02
N THR A 64 13.80 -9.59 0.77
CA THR A 64 13.24 -8.56 -0.13
C THR A 64 11.77 -8.86 -0.44
N VAL A 65 11.44 -10.13 -0.71
CA VAL A 65 10.07 -10.54 -1.02
C VAL A 65 9.18 -10.47 0.22
N ASP A 66 9.67 -10.92 1.39
CA ASP A 66 8.96 -10.79 2.66
C ASP A 66 8.63 -9.33 3.00
N LEU A 67 9.58 -8.41 2.77
CA LEU A 67 9.32 -6.98 2.90
C LEU A 67 8.23 -6.49 1.93
N GLY A 68 8.28 -6.94 0.67
CA GLY A 68 7.28 -6.62 -0.34
C GLY A 68 5.88 -7.10 0.06
N ILE A 69 5.76 -8.34 0.55
CA ILE A 69 4.50 -8.92 1.07
C ILE A 69 3.96 -8.06 2.21
N LYS A 70 4.80 -7.68 3.18
CA LYS A 70 4.41 -6.80 4.30
C LYS A 70 3.89 -5.44 3.84
N ILE A 71 4.46 -4.87 2.78
CA ILE A 71 3.98 -3.62 2.17
C ILE A 71 2.58 -3.81 1.57
N ILE A 72 2.37 -4.87 0.79
CA ILE A 72 1.07 -5.17 0.17
C ILE A 72 0.00 -5.46 1.22
N ASP A 73 0.33 -6.22 2.27
CA ASP A 73 -0.61 -6.50 3.37
C ASP A 73 -0.99 -5.24 4.12
N ALA A 74 -0.04 -4.35 4.42
CA ALA A 74 -0.33 -3.07 5.04
C ALA A 74 -1.26 -2.20 4.19
N TYR A 75 -1.04 -2.17 2.87
CA TYR A 75 -1.93 -1.49 1.93
C TYR A 75 -3.34 -2.08 1.95
N ARG A 76 -3.49 -3.40 1.85
CA ARG A 76 -4.80 -4.09 1.90
C ARG A 76 -5.53 -3.88 3.23
N CYS A 77 -4.79 -3.82 4.34
CA CYS A 77 -5.34 -3.49 5.65
C CYS A 77 -5.90 -2.06 5.69
N LEU A 78 -5.17 -1.11 5.12
CA LEU A 78 -5.61 0.29 5.05
C LEU A 78 -6.85 0.41 4.16
N ASP A 79 -6.83 -0.16 2.96
CA ASP A 79 -7.97 -0.16 2.02
C ASP A 79 -9.25 -0.72 2.68
N LYS A 80 -9.15 -1.87 3.34
CA LYS A 80 -10.28 -2.44 4.12
C LYS A 80 -10.77 -1.53 5.24
N LEU A 81 -9.87 -0.83 5.94
CA LEU A 81 -10.25 0.12 6.98
C LEU A 81 -11.04 1.28 6.40
N VAL A 82 -10.62 1.81 5.25
CA VAL A 82 -11.27 2.93 4.56
C VAL A 82 -12.66 2.54 4.09
N ILE A 83 -12.81 1.37 3.46
CA ILE A 83 -14.13 0.82 3.08
C ILE A 83 -15.05 0.73 4.31
N ARG A 84 -14.55 0.21 5.44
CA ARG A 84 -15.35 0.13 6.67
C ARG A 84 -15.77 1.48 7.24
N LEU A 85 -14.95 2.52 7.08
CA LEU A 85 -15.28 3.88 7.52
C LEU A 85 -16.35 4.50 6.62
N GLN A 86 -16.32 4.26 5.31
CA GLN A 86 -17.35 4.73 4.37
C GLN A 86 -18.73 4.10 4.62
N HIS A 87 -18.78 2.85 5.06
CA HIS A 87 -20.04 2.15 5.33
C HIS A 87 -20.64 2.46 6.72
N LYS A 88 -19.94 3.26 7.55
CA LYS A 88 -20.40 3.69 8.87
C LYS A 88 -20.91 5.14 8.91
N SER A 89 -20.82 5.89 7.82
CA SER A 89 -21.34 7.26 7.68
C SER A 89 -22.79 7.27 7.21
#